data_AF-A0A1Z8BC15-F1
#
_entry.id   AF-A0A1Z8BC15-F1
#
_cell.length_a   1.000
_cell.length_b   1.000
_cell.length_c   1.000
_cell.angle_alpha   90.00
_cell.angle_beta   90.00
_cell.angle_gamma   90.00
#
_symmetry.space_group_name_H-M   'P 1'
#
loop_
_entity.id
_entity.type
_entity.pdbx_description
1 polymer ?
#
loop_
_entity_poly.entity_id
_entity_poly.type
_entity_poly.pdbx_seq_one_letter_code
_entity_poly.pdbx_strand_id
1 'polypeptide(L)' 'MPENNSSKRNYTLVLSIAFIGIGAWKLYDRFYQEEEVETYQWILAVGLVVLGVYQLIGLRKK' A
#
# COMPACT_ATOMS: atom_id res chain seq x y z
N MET A 1 -19.96 -8.45 22.77
CA MET A 1 -19.95 -7.18 21.99
C MET A 1 -19.97 -7.56 20.52
N PRO A 2 -20.97 -7.13 19.72
CA PRO A 2 -20.97 -7.47 18.31
C PRO A 2 -19.76 -6.81 17.67
N GLU A 3 -18.82 -7.64 17.20
CA GLU A 3 -17.58 -7.18 16.58
C GLU A 3 -17.95 -6.44 15.29
N ASN A 4 -17.70 -5.13 15.26
CA ASN A 4 -18.06 -4.30 14.13
C ASN A 4 -17.17 -4.62 12.92
N ASN A 5 -17.63 -5.56 12.10
CA ASN A 5 -16.96 -6.00 10.88
C ASN A 5 -16.74 -4.85 9.88
N SER A 6 -17.55 -3.78 9.93
CA SER A 6 -17.41 -2.63 9.04
C SER A 6 -16.21 -1.75 9.40
N SER A 7 -15.90 -1.60 10.69
CA SER A 7 -14.73 -0.85 11.15
C SER A 7 -13.42 -1.50 10.68
N LYS A 8 -13.31 -2.83 10.78
CA LYS A 8 -12.14 -3.55 10.26
C LYS A 8 -12.00 -3.38 8.75
N ARG A 9 -13.10 -3.49 7.99
CA ARG A 9 -13.10 -3.31 6.53
C ARG A 9 -12.65 -1.91 6.13
N ASN A 10 -13.17 -0.87 6.78
CA ASN A 10 -12.82 0.52 6.49
C ASN A 10 -11.35 0.82 6.84
N TYR A 11 -10.87 0.32 7.98
CA TYR A 11 -9.47 0.48 8.37
C TYR A 11 -8.53 -0.20 7.38
N THR A 12 -8.82 -1.44 6.97
CA THR A 12 -8.02 -2.12 5.95
C THR A 12 -8.04 -1.38 4.62
N LEU A 13 -9.18 -0.82 4.20
CA LEU A 13 -9.29 -0.02 2.98
C LEU A 13 -8.37 1.21 3.01
N VAL A 14 -8.45 1.99 4.10
CA VAL A 14 -7.61 3.19 4.28
C VAL A 14 -6.14 2.82 4.31
N LEU A 15 -5.79 1.75 5.04
CA LEU A 15 -4.42 1.27 5.13
C LEU A 15 -3.88 0.80 3.77
N SER A 16 -4.69 0.07 3.00
CA SER A 16 -4.32 -0.37 1.65
C SER A 16 -4.05 0.82 0.72
N ILE A 17 -4.91 1.85 0.75
CA ILE A 17 -4.71 3.07 -0.03
C ILE A 17 -3.44 3.79 0.41
N ALA A 18 -3.17 3.89 1.71
CA ALA A 18 -1.95 4.51 2.23
C ALA A 18 -0.69 3.78 1.77
N PHE A 19 -0.67 2.44 1.82
CA PHE A 19 0.46 1.65 1.34
C PHE A 19 0.70 1.78 -0.16
N ILE A 20 -0.38 1.78 -0.96
CA ILE A 20 -0.27 2.03 -2.41
C ILE A 20 0.26 3.44 -2.66
N GLY A 21 -0.27 4.46 -1.99
CA GLY A 21 0.13 5.86 -2.17
C GLY A 21 1.60 6.10 -1.82
N ILE A 22 2.03 5.66 -0.64
CA ILE A 22 3.43 5.82 -0.18
C ILE A 22 4.40 5.05 -1.10
N GLY A 23 4.05 3.80 -1.44
CA GLY A 23 4.88 2.98 -2.30
C GLY A 23 4.97 3.56 -3.72
N ALA A 24 3.85 4.01 -4.30
CA ALA A 24 3.81 4.62 -5.62
C ALA A 24 4.60 5.93 -5.66
N TRP A 25 4.51 6.77 -4.62
CA TRP A 25 5.27 8.02 -4.55
C TRP A 25 6.78 7.77 -4.54
N LYS A 26 7.28 6.87 -3.67
CA LYS A 26 8.72 6.53 -3.67
C LYS A 26 9.20 5.93 -4.98
N LEU A 27 8.37 5.13 -5.64
CA LEU A 27 8.71 4.58 -6.96
C LEU A 27 8.72 5.68 -8.02
N TYR A 28 7.81 6.65 -7.95
CA TYR A 28 7.80 7.80 -8.84
C TYR A 28 9.08 8.63 -8.71
N ASP A 29 9.54 8.89 -7.49
CA ASP A 29 10.80 9.60 -7.25
C ASP A 29 12.00 8.85 -7.84
N ARG A 30 12.04 7.51 -7.68
CA ARG A 30 13.10 6.67 -8.23
C ARG A 30 13.10 6.58 -9.75
N PHE A 31 11.94 6.36 -10.37
CA PHE A 31 11.83 6.04 -11.80
C PHE A 31 11.57 7.24 -12.70
N TYR A 32 11.03 8.33 -12.15
CA TYR A 32 10.64 9.50 -12.93
C TYR A 32 11.46 10.74 -12.58
N GLN A 33 11.81 10.93 -11.31
CA GLN A 33 12.66 12.06 -10.89
C GLN A 33 14.16 11.72 -10.90
N GLU A 34 14.50 10.45 -11.16
CA GLU A 34 15.89 9.92 -11.10
C GLU A 34 16.61 10.24 -9.78
N GLU A 35 15.86 10.50 -8.70
CA GLU A 35 16.45 10.73 -7.40
C GLU A 35 17.24 9.48 -6.98
N GLU A 36 18.37 9.71 -6.30
CA GLU A 36 19.19 8.66 -5.70
C GLU A 36 18.45 8.03 -4.50
N VAL A 37 17.43 7.24 -4.81
CA VAL A 37 16.72 6.43 -3.83
C VAL A 37 17.49 5.11 -3.69
N GLU A 38 18.02 4.87 -2.49
CA GLU A 38 18.76 3.64 -2.19
C GLU A 38 17.98 2.38 -2.57
N THR A 39 18.72 1.34 -2.98
CA THR A 39 18.14 0.11 -3.51
C THR A 39 17.09 -0.52 -2.58
N TYR A 40 17.37 -0.55 -1.28
CA TYR A 40 16.44 -1.07 -0.28
C TYR A 40 15.12 -0.29 -0.22
N GLN A 41 15.17 1.04 -0.38
CA GLN A 41 14.01 1.90 -0.21
C GLN A 41 12.99 1.72 -1.34
N TRP A 42 13.43 1.61 -2.59
CA TRP A 42 12.50 1.38 -3.69
C TRP A 42 11.98 -0.07 -3.70
N ILE A 43 12.80 -1.05 -3.28
CA ILE A 43 12.34 -2.43 -3.11
C ILE A 43 11.22 -2.52 -2.06
N LEU A 44 11.40 -1.86 -0.90
CA LEU A 44 10.35 -1.75 0.10
C LEU A 44 9.09 -1.06 -0.45
N ALA A 45 9.27 0.00 -1.25
CA ALA A 45 8.16 0.71 -1.86
C ALA A 45 7.35 -0.20 -2.80
N VAL A 46 8.02 -1.02 -3.64
CA VAL A 46 7.36 -2.07 -4.44
C VAL A 46 6.59 -3.03 -3.53
N GLY A 47 7.22 -3.49 -2.45
CA GLY A 47 6.59 -4.39 -1.48
C GLY A 47 5.31 -3.80 -0.87
N LEU A 48 5.35 -2.51 -0.49
CA LEU A 48 4.19 -1.78 0.03
C LEU A 48 3.04 -1.68 -0.98
N VAL A 49 3.35 -1.37 -2.25
CA VAL A 49 2.33 -1.34 -3.31
C VAL A 49 1.69 -2.72 -3.47
N VAL A 50 2.51 -3.79 -3.60
CA VAL A 50 2.00 -5.16 -3.77
C VAL A 50 1.12 -5.57 -2.59
N LEU A 51 1.55 -5.26 -1.35
CA LEU A 51 0.80 -5.59 -0.15
C LEU A 51 -0.51 -4.81 -0.05
N GLY A 52 -0.50 -3.52 -0.38
CA GLY A 52 -1.70 -2.69 -0.43
C GLY A 52 -2.70 -3.20 -1.47
N VAL A 53 -2.25 -3.53 -2.69
CA VAL A 53 -3.10 -4.12 -3.74
C VAL A 53 -3.65 -5.47 -3.32
N TYR A 54 -2.83 -6.33 -2.71
CA TYR A 54 -3.25 -7.65 -2.22
C TYR A 54 -4.35 -7.53 -1.15
N GLN A 55 -4.18 -6.64 -0.18
CA GLN A 55 -5.22 -6.37 0.83
C GLN A 55 -6.52 -5.88 0.20
N LEU A 56 -6.43 -4.99 -0.79
CA LEU A 56 -7.59 -4.43 -1.50
C LEU A 56 -8.36 -5.51 -2.28
N ILE A 57 -7.65 -6.43 -2.95
CA ILE A 57 -8.24 -7.59 -3.63
C ILE A 57 -8.85 -8.57 -2.62
N GLY A 58 -8.17 -8.82 -1.50
CA GLY A 58 -8.67 -9.67 -0.43
C GLY A 58 -9.95 -9.13 0.21
N LEU A 59 -10.07 -7.81 0.35
CA LEU A 59 -11.30 -7.15 0.81
C LEU A 59 -12.45 -7.30 -0.17
N ARG A 60 -12.20 -7.34 -1.49
CA ARG A 60 -13.24 -7.53 -2.51
C ARG A 60 -13.80 -8.96 -2.53
N LYS A 61 -12.99 -9.95 -2.15
CA LYS A 61 -13.39 -11.38 -2.13
C LYS A 61 -14.16 -11.79 -0.87
N LYS A 62 -14.24 -10.94 0.16
CA LYS A 62 -14.98 -11.16 1.40
C LYS A 62 -16.34 -10.49 1.36
#